data_AF-A0A7D3X4F5-F1
#
_entry.id   AF-A0A7D3X4F5-F1
#
_cell.length_a   1.000
_cell.length_b   1.000
_cell.length_c   1.000
_cell.angle_alpha   90.00
_cell.angle_beta   90.00
_cell.angle_gamma   90.00
#
_symmetry.space_group_name_H-M   'P 1'
#
loop_
_entity.id
_entity.type
_entity.pdbx_description
1 polymer ?
#
loop_
_entity_poly.entity_id
_entity_poly.type
_entity_poly.pdbx_seq_one_letter_code
_entity_poly.pdbx_strand_id
1 'polypeptide(L)'
;MTDAQVLTTALVAARFFGGNLVVAKHYMAQHWGQNRLDKSGFTRRLHALTDTLLALFALVGEVLKHLHPEARYVLDSFPVAVCHKMRVKHLGRAFHVVSY
;
A
#
# COMPACT_ATOMS: atom_id res chain seq x y z
N MET A 1 -10.62 6.31 15.55
CA MET A 1 -9.40 6.37 14.70
C MET A 1 -9.62 7.48 13.68
N THR A 2 -8.71 8.45 13.59
CA THR A 2 -8.84 9.62 12.70
C THR A 2 -8.32 9.32 11.30
N ASP A 3 -8.66 10.16 10.31
CA ASP A 3 -8.19 9.98 8.93
C ASP A 3 -6.66 10.10 8.82
N ALA A 4 -6.05 11.01 9.59
CA ALA A 4 -4.59 11.10 9.71
C ALA A 4 -3.99 9.77 10.19
N GLN A 5 -4.57 9.14 11.22
CA GLN A 5 -4.11 7.83 11.70
C GLN A 5 -4.25 6.73 10.65
N VAL A 6 -5.32 6.74 9.83
CA VAL A 6 -5.50 5.81 8.71
C VAL A 6 -4.36 5.98 7.70
N LEU A 7 -4.11 7.21 7.26
CA LEU A 7 -3.09 7.55 6.26
C LEU A 7 -1.68 7.24 6.77
N THR A 8 -1.36 7.62 8.01
CA THR A 8 -0.08 7.28 8.64
C THR A 8 0.13 5.78 8.70
N THR A 9 -0.90 5.00 9.05
CA THR A 9 -0.79 3.53 9.06
C THR A 9 -0.50 2.97 7.67
N ALA A 10 -1.12 3.53 6.62
CA ALA A 10 -0.87 3.11 5.24
C ALA A 10 0.57 3.43 4.80
N LEU A 11 1.08 4.62 5.15
CA LEU A 11 2.46 5.02 4.87
C LEU A 11 3.48 4.15 5.62
N VAL A 12 3.22 3.85 6.90
CA VAL A 12 4.05 2.92 7.70
C VAL A 12 4.05 1.52 7.08
N ALA A 13 2.90 1.04 6.61
CA ALA A 13 2.81 -0.24 5.91
C ALA A 13 3.68 -0.29 4.66
N ALA A 14 3.57 0.74 3.80
CA ALA A 14 4.35 0.84 2.57
C ALA A 14 5.85 0.93 2.86
N ARG A 15 6.25 1.72 3.86
CA ARG A 15 7.66 2.02 4.13
C ARG A 15 8.41 0.91 4.86
N PHE A 16 7.76 0.17 5.77
CA PHE A 16 8.42 -0.75 6.70
C PHE A 16 7.92 -2.19 6.63
N PHE A 17 6.74 -2.43 6.05
CA PHE A 17 6.09 -3.75 6.09
C PHE A 17 5.68 -4.26 4.70
N GLY A 18 6.30 -3.75 3.62
CA GLY A 18 6.02 -4.20 2.25
C GLY A 18 4.56 -4.03 1.82
N GLY A 19 3.86 -3.04 2.36
CA GLY A 19 2.43 -2.81 2.12
C GLY A 19 1.49 -3.69 2.98
N ASN A 20 2.00 -4.48 3.92
CA ASN A 20 1.16 -5.29 4.80
C ASN A 20 0.45 -4.42 5.86
N LEU A 21 -0.75 -3.94 5.50
CA LEU A 21 -1.60 -3.09 6.34
C LEU A 21 -1.99 -3.76 7.66
N VAL A 22 -2.08 -5.09 7.71
CA VAL A 22 -2.45 -5.82 8.93
C VAL A 22 -1.31 -5.76 9.95
N VAL A 23 -0.07 -6.00 9.52
CA VAL A 23 1.11 -5.91 10.38
C VAL A 23 1.31 -4.47 10.86
N ALA A 24 1.22 -3.50 9.94
CA ALA A 24 1.34 -2.09 10.29
C ALA A 24 0.29 -1.64 11.32
N LYS A 25 -0.96 -2.05 11.18
CA LYS A 25 -2.03 -1.74 12.14
C LYS A 25 -1.75 -2.33 13.53
N HIS A 26 -1.21 -3.55 13.60
CA HIS A 26 -0.82 -4.14 14.89
C HIS A 26 0.34 -3.38 15.51
N TYR A 27 1.35 -3.04 14.70
CA TYR A 27 2.48 -2.22 15.14
C TYR A 27 2.02 -0.86 15.70
N MET A 28 1.15 -0.13 14.98
CA MET A 28 0.61 1.15 15.44
C MET A 28 -0.20 1.03 16.74
N ALA A 29 -0.97 -0.04 16.90
CA ALA A 29 -1.71 -0.28 18.14
C ALA A 29 -0.79 -0.62 19.33
N GLN A 30 0.25 -1.42 19.11
CA GLN A 30 1.16 -1.88 20.15
C GLN A 30 2.14 -0.80 20.61
N HIS A 31 2.73 -0.04 19.68
CA HIS A 31 3.80 0.91 19.99
C HIS A 31 3.30 2.34 20.18
N TRP A 32 2.14 2.69 19.62
CA TRP A 32 1.64 4.07 19.59
C TRP A 32 0.24 4.22 20.19
N GLY A 33 -0.31 3.16 20.79
CA GLY A 33 -1.63 3.18 21.42
C GLY A 33 -2.77 3.52 20.45
N GLN A 34 -2.56 3.34 19.14
CA GLN A 34 -3.54 3.76 18.15
C GLN A 34 -4.82 2.92 18.23
N ASN A 35 -5.97 3.60 18.19
CA ASN A 35 -7.28 2.97 18.30
C ASN A 35 -7.49 1.91 17.18
N ARG A 36 -7.95 0.71 17.57
CA ARG A 36 -8.10 -0.44 16.67
C ARG A 36 -9.46 -0.43 15.98
N LEU A 37 -9.45 -0.18 14.67
CA LEU A 37 -10.51 -0.67 13.80
C LEU A 37 -10.31 -2.16 13.49
N ASP A 38 -11.43 -2.84 13.24
CA ASP A 38 -11.44 -4.17 12.64
C ASP A 38 -10.87 -4.10 11.20
N LYS A 39 -10.49 -5.24 10.63
CA LYS A 39 -9.87 -5.29 9.31
C LYS A 39 -10.75 -4.61 8.25
N SER A 40 -12.05 -4.94 8.25
CA SER A 40 -13.00 -4.42 7.26
C SER A 40 -13.25 -2.93 7.46
N GLY A 41 -13.38 -2.46 8.70
CA GLY A 41 -13.52 -1.05 9.03
C GLY A 41 -12.32 -0.21 8.60
N PHE A 42 -11.10 -0.70 8.86
CA PHE A 42 -9.87 -0.06 8.41
C PHE A 42 -9.83 0.05 6.88
N THR A 43 -10.09 -1.06 6.18
CA THR A 43 -10.07 -1.09 4.71
C THR A 43 -11.09 -0.14 4.10
N ARG A 44 -12.33 -0.08 4.61
CA ARG A 44 -13.33 0.90 4.13
C ARG A 44 -12.88 2.34 4.32
N ARG A 45 -12.29 2.67 5.48
CA ARG A 45 -11.77 4.01 5.77
C ARG A 45 -10.60 4.37 4.86
N LEU A 46 -9.68 3.43 4.64
CA LEU A 46 -8.57 3.64 3.73
C LEU A 46 -9.06 3.87 2.30
N HIS A 47 -10.04 3.10 1.83
CA HIS A 47 -10.63 3.29 0.51
C HIS A 47 -11.31 4.65 0.36
N ALA A 48 -12.01 5.13 1.39
CA ALA A 48 -12.61 6.47 1.38
C ALA A 48 -11.57 7.60 1.31
N LEU A 49 -10.30 7.33 1.69
CA LEU A 49 -9.19 8.28 1.68
C LEU A 49 -8.23 8.06 0.49
N THR A 50 -8.62 7.26 -0.51
CA THR A 50 -7.75 6.92 -1.64
C THR A 50 -7.23 8.17 -2.36
N ASP A 51 -8.12 9.13 -2.64
CA ASP A 51 -7.73 10.35 -3.36
C ASP A 51 -6.75 11.22 -2.55
N THR A 52 -6.97 11.32 -1.23
CA THR A 52 -6.04 12.02 -0.33
C THR A 52 -4.69 11.33 -0.29
N LEU A 53 -4.67 9.99 -0.25
CA LEU A 53 -3.44 9.21 -0.25
C LEU A 53 -2.67 9.39 -1.58
N LEU A 54 -3.38 9.37 -2.72
CA LEU A 54 -2.80 9.64 -4.03
C LEU A 54 -2.22 11.06 -4.12
N ALA A 55 -2.95 12.06 -3.62
CA ALA A 55 -2.47 13.44 -3.59
C ALA A 55 -1.21 13.59 -2.72
N LEU A 56 -1.14 12.91 -1.58
CA LEU A 56 0.05 12.85 -0.73
C LEU A 56 1.24 12.22 -1.47
N PHE A 57 1.03 11.10 -2.16
CA PHE A 57 2.08 10.48 -2.96
C PHE A 57 2.56 11.38 -4.10
N ALA A 58 1.65 12.06 -4.78
CA ALA A 58 2.00 13.01 -5.84
C ALA A 58 2.85 14.17 -5.28
N LEU A 59 2.44 14.76 -4.15
CA LEU A 59 3.17 15.84 -3.49
C LEU A 59 4.58 15.40 -3.07
N VAL A 60 4.68 14.26 -2.38
CA VAL A 60 5.98 13.71 -1.95
C VAL A 60 6.85 13.37 -3.17
N GLY A 61 6.27 12.78 -4.21
CA GLY A 61 6.95 12.50 -5.46
C GLY A 61 7.50 13.75 -6.13
N GLU A 62 6.75 14.85 -6.14
CA GLU A 62 7.19 16.12 -6.71
C GLU A 62 8.35 16.73 -5.92
N VAL A 63 8.26 16.72 -4.59
CA VAL A 63 9.35 17.17 -3.71
C VAL A 63 10.61 16.34 -3.95
N LEU A 64 10.50 15.01 -4.04
CA LEU A 64 11.64 14.13 -4.30
C LEU A 64 12.26 14.41 -5.67
N LYS A 65 11.45 14.62 -6.71
CA LYS A 65 11.97 15.00 -8.05
C LYS A 65 12.75 16.31 -8.00
N HIS A 66 12.23 17.30 -7.28
CA HIS A 66 12.91 18.59 -7.15
C HIS A 66 14.25 18.48 -6.42
N LEU A 67 14.34 17.60 -5.42
CA LEU A 67 15.58 17.33 -4.69
C LEU A 67 16.59 16.47 -5.45
N HIS A 68 16.15 15.73 -6.48
CA HIS A 68 16.98 14.82 -7.27
C HIS A 68 17.00 15.19 -8.76
N PRO A 69 17.71 16.27 -9.15
CA PRO A 69 17.72 16.79 -10.52
C PRO A 69 18.32 15.81 -11.54
N GLU A 70 19.20 14.91 -11.10
CA GLU A 70 19.79 13.85 -11.93
C GLU A 70 18.76 12.80 -12.40
N ALA A 71 17.57 12.78 -11.79
CA ALA A 71 16.45 11.89 -12.15
C ALA A 71 16.80 10.39 -12.25
N ARG A 72 17.79 9.92 -11.48
CA ARG A 72 18.18 8.50 -11.43
C ARG A 72 17.36 7.78 -10.38
N TYR A 73 16.45 6.93 -10.83
CA TYR A 73 15.58 6.13 -9.96
C TYR A 73 15.81 4.64 -10.22
N VAL A 74 15.91 3.86 -9.15
CA VAL A 74 15.85 2.39 -9.24
C VAL A 74 14.37 2.00 -9.13
N LEU A 75 13.83 1.48 -10.22
CA LEU A 75 12.48 0.91 -10.23
C LEU A 75 12.59 -0.57 -9.85
N ASP A 76 12.11 -0.92 -8.66
CA ASP A 76 11.93 -2.31 -8.24
C ASP A 76 10.46 -2.68 -8.39
N SER A 77 10.16 -3.57 -9.32
CA SER A 77 8.81 -4.09 -9.53
C SER A 77 8.60 -5.28 -8.59
N PHE A 78 7.90 -5.02 -7.48
CA PHE A 78 7.48 -6.11 -6.60
C PHE A 78 6.39 -6.93 -7.29
N PRO A 79 6.58 -8.25 -7.50
CA PRO A 79 5.56 -9.08 -8.09
C PRO A 79 4.36 -9.12 -7.15
N VAL A 80 3.31 -8.40 -7.50
CA VAL A 80 2.02 -8.52 -6.81
C VAL A 80 1.41 -9.81 -7.28
N ALA A 81 1.26 -10.79 -6.38
CA ALA A 81 0.52 -12.02 -6.64
C ALA A 81 -0.97 -11.68 -6.82
N VAL A 82 -1.32 -11.18 -8.00
CA VAL A 82 -2.71 -11.04 -8.42
C VAL A 82 -3.23 -12.42 -8.75
N CYS A 83 -4.03 -12.98 -7.84
CA CYS A 83 -4.91 -14.10 -8.18
C CYS A 83 -5.96 -13.59 -9.18
N HIS A 84 -5.62 -13.57 -10.47
CA HIS A 84 -6.66 -13.54 -11.49
C HIS A 84 -7.36 -14.90 -11.43
N LYS A 85 -8.61 -14.93 -10.93
CA LYS A 85 -9.46 -16.13 -11.01
C LYS A 85 -9.86 -16.33 -12.48
N MET A 86 -8.93 -16.76 -13.32
CA MET A 86 -9.29 -17.37 -14.59
C MET A 86 -9.97 -18.68 -14.25
N ARG A 87 -11.27 -18.76 -14.51
CA ARG A 87 -12.02 -20.01 -14.45
C ARG A 87 -11.61 -20.86 -15.65
N VAL A 88 -10.37 -21.35 -15.64
CA VAL A 88 -9.87 -22.30 -16.64
C VAL A 88 -10.51 -23.65 -16.31
N LYS A 89 -11.54 -24.00 -17.07
CA LYS A 89 -12.02 -25.38 -17.11
C LYS A 89 -10.96 -26.19 -17.85
N HIS A 90 -10.18 -26.93 -17.07
CA HIS A 90 -9.24 -27.98 -17.48
C HIS A 90 -7.87 -27.55 -18.07
N LEU A 91 -6.85 -28.22 -17.49
CA LEU A 91 -5.42 -28.34 -17.82
C LEU A 91 -4.47 -27.15 -17.57
N GLY A 92 -3.53 -27.40 -16.66
CA GLY A 92 -2.22 -26.73 -16.57
C GLY A 92 -2.20 -25.42 -15.80
N ARG A 93 -1.53 -25.39 -14.64
CA ARG A 93 -1.24 -24.14 -13.92
C ARG A 93 -0.21 -23.33 -14.72
N ALA A 94 -0.67 -22.37 -15.52
CA ALA A 94 0.18 -21.31 -16.05
C ALA A 94 0.12 -20.11 -15.09
N PHE A 95 1.24 -19.81 -14.42
CA PHE A 95 1.41 -18.54 -13.72
C PHE A 95 1.85 -17.50 -14.74
N HIS A 96 0.94 -16.60 -15.09
CA HIS A 96 1.30 -15.43 -15.88
C HIS A 96 1.83 -14.37 -14.91
N VAL A 97 3.13 -14.12 -14.95
CA VAL A 97 3.73 -12.95 -14.30
C VAL A 97 3.41 -11.77 -15.22
N VAL A 98 2.58 -10.83 -14.73
CA VAL A 98 2.39 -9.54 -15.40
C VAL A 98 3.41 -8.59 -14.80
N SER A 99 4.50 -8.36 -15.53
CA SER A 99 5.36 -7.21 -15.30
C SER A 99 4.73 -6.03 -16.03
N TYR A 100 4.43 -4.96 -15.29
CA TYR A 100 4.07 -3.66 -15.88
C TYR A 100 5.32 -2.95 -16.38
#